data_AF-A0AA88WGC2-F1
#
_entry.id   AF-A0AA88WGC2-F1
#
_cell.length_a   1.000
_cell.length_b   1.000
_cell.length_c   1.000
_cell.angle_alpha   90.00
_cell.angle_beta   90.00
_cell.angle_gamma   90.00
#
_symmetry.space_group_name_H-M   'P 1'
#
loop_
_entity.id
_entity.type
_entity.pdbx_description
1 polymer ?
#
loop_
_entity_poly.entity_id
_entity_poly.type
_entity_poly.pdbx_seq_one_letter_code
_entity_poly.pdbx_strand_id
1 'polypeptide(L)'
;MWIFGRKGPSGFSARSTAEEVTQGIDGTGLTAIVTGASSGIGVETTRVLALHGVFVVMAVRNMDAGRKTKEAIVKEIPNAKIDVMELDLSSMASVRNFALNFISSDLPLNLLINNAGIMNPPFMLSQDNIELLFATNHLGHFLLTNLLLETMKKTSRESDKEGRVINVASEGHRVVYPEGIRYEKINDELSFKSLGAYGQSKLANILHANELARRL
;
A
#
# COMPACT_ATOMS: atom_id res chain seq x y z
N MET A 1 22.35 -8.26 -2.33
CA MET A 1 22.77 -7.83 -0.97
C MET A 1 21.93 -8.48 0.14
N TRP A 2 20.61 -8.65 -0.03
CA TRP A 2 19.70 -9.24 0.98
C TRP A 2 19.79 -10.77 1.14
N ILE A 3 20.24 -11.48 0.11
CA ILE A 3 20.25 -12.95 0.03
C ILE A 3 21.16 -13.62 1.09
N PHE A 4 22.17 -12.90 1.59
CA PHE A 4 23.15 -13.47 2.54
C PHE A 4 22.82 -13.23 4.01
N GLY A 5 21.67 -12.63 4.33
CA GLY A 5 21.24 -12.40 5.73
C GLY A 5 22.17 -11.49 6.55
N ARG A 6 23.03 -10.71 5.89
CA ARG A 6 23.88 -9.72 6.58
C ARG A 6 23.01 -8.57 7.08
N LYS A 7 23.30 -8.11 8.30
CA LYS A 7 22.65 -6.94 8.89
C LYS A 7 23.07 -5.69 8.12
N GLY A 8 22.09 -4.86 7.76
CA GLY A 8 22.32 -3.55 7.14
C GLY A 8 22.56 -2.45 8.17
N PRO A 9 22.62 -1.17 7.73
CA PRO A 9 22.78 -0.01 8.62
C PRO A 9 21.69 0.10 9.70
N SER A 10 20.50 -0.46 9.46
CA SER A 10 19.42 -0.51 10.45
C SER A 10 19.63 -1.54 11.57
N GLY A 11 20.67 -2.37 11.50
CA GLY A 11 20.89 -3.48 12.44
C GLY A 11 20.03 -4.73 12.15
N PHE A 12 19.11 -4.65 11.19
CA PHE A 12 18.25 -5.76 10.77
C PHE A 12 18.70 -6.38 9.44
N SER A 13 18.22 -7.59 9.16
CA SER A 13 18.53 -8.33 7.94
C SER A 13 17.28 -8.89 7.28
N ALA A 14 17.42 -9.51 6.11
CA ALA A 14 16.32 -10.24 5.45
C ALA A 14 15.77 -11.43 6.27
N ARG A 15 16.43 -11.82 7.37
CA ARG A 15 15.96 -12.86 8.29
C ARG A 15 15.26 -12.31 9.53
N SER A 16 15.31 -10.99 9.74
CA SER A 16 14.66 -10.38 10.89
C SER A 16 13.14 -10.46 10.72
N THR A 17 12.44 -10.86 11.78
CA THR A 17 10.96 -10.90 11.75
C THR A 17 10.41 -9.48 11.90
N ALA A 18 9.16 -9.28 11.49
CA ALA A 18 8.51 -7.98 11.65
C ALA A 18 8.36 -7.60 13.13
N GLU A 19 8.20 -8.57 14.05
CA GLU A 19 8.19 -8.34 15.49
C GLU A 19 9.56 -7.93 16.03
N GLU A 20 10.65 -8.58 15.61
CA GLU A 20 12.01 -8.19 16.00
C GLU A 20 12.32 -6.75 15.55
N VAL A 21 11.88 -6.37 14.34
CA VAL A 21 12.11 -5.03 13.79
C VAL A 21 11.30 -3.96 14.54
N THR A 22 10.18 -4.34 15.15
CA THR A 22 9.25 -3.40 15.80
C THR A 22 9.28 -3.51 17.33
N GLN A 23 10.24 -4.22 17.90
CA GLN A 23 10.37 -4.37 19.34
C GLN A 23 10.50 -3.01 20.04
N GLY A 24 9.64 -2.76 21.04
CA GLY A 24 9.65 -1.54 21.83
C GLY A 24 8.95 -0.33 21.20
N ILE A 25 8.31 -0.50 20.04
CA ILE A 25 7.47 0.54 19.43
C ILE A 25 6.09 0.55 20.08
N ASP A 26 5.58 1.73 20.42
CA ASP A 26 4.17 1.94 20.81
C ASP A 26 3.46 2.76 19.74
N GLY A 27 2.47 2.15 19.09
CA GLY A 27 1.65 2.75 18.05
C GLY A 27 0.28 3.21 18.55
N THR A 28 0.04 3.21 19.85
CA THR A 28 -1.25 3.59 20.44
C THR A 28 -1.66 4.99 20.01
N GLY A 29 -2.92 5.10 19.55
CA GLY A 29 -3.49 6.36 19.08
C GLY A 29 -3.08 6.74 17.65
N LEU A 30 -2.34 5.88 16.94
CA LEU A 30 -2.11 6.01 15.51
C LEU A 30 -3.17 5.25 14.72
N THR A 31 -3.52 5.78 13.55
CA THR A 31 -4.37 5.09 12.56
C THR A 31 -3.59 4.85 11.27
N ALA A 32 -3.72 3.63 10.75
CA ALA A 32 -3.10 3.19 9.51
C ALA A 32 -4.14 2.69 8.50
N ILE A 33 -3.94 2.98 7.22
CA ILE A 33 -4.58 2.28 6.11
C ILE A 33 -3.56 1.37 5.46
N VAL A 34 -3.89 0.08 5.31
CA VAL A 34 -3.07 -0.91 4.60
C VAL A 34 -3.84 -1.43 3.40
N THR A 35 -3.39 -1.13 2.18
CA THR A 35 -4.00 -1.67 0.97
C THR A 35 -3.55 -3.11 0.72
N GLY A 36 -4.45 -3.97 0.23
CA GLY A 36 -4.14 -5.37 -0.04
C GLY A 36 -3.88 -6.17 1.25
N ALA A 37 -4.54 -5.78 2.34
CA ALA A 37 -4.34 -6.35 3.68
C ALA A 37 -4.92 -7.76 3.88
N SER A 38 -5.55 -8.37 2.86
CA SER A 38 -6.14 -9.71 2.94
C SER A 38 -5.18 -10.84 2.58
N SER A 39 -3.95 -10.55 2.12
CA SER A 39 -2.94 -11.58 1.84
C SER A 39 -1.49 -11.09 1.97
N GLY A 40 -0.55 -12.04 2.11
CA GLY A 40 0.89 -11.80 2.05
C GLY A 40 1.40 -10.72 3.00
N ILE A 41 2.23 -9.81 2.47
CA ILE A 41 2.88 -8.73 3.24
C ILE A 41 1.86 -7.81 3.91
N GLY A 42 0.69 -7.59 3.30
CA GLY A 42 -0.35 -6.73 3.86
C GLY A 42 -0.96 -7.30 5.15
N VAL A 43 -1.10 -8.64 5.23
CA VAL A 43 -1.57 -9.32 6.45
C VAL A 43 -0.59 -9.14 7.58
N GLU A 44 0.69 -9.43 7.33
CA GLU A 44 1.73 -9.34 8.36
C GLU A 44 1.94 -7.89 8.81
N THR A 45 1.88 -6.94 7.89
CA THR A 45 1.93 -5.50 8.22
C THR A 45 0.75 -5.12 9.12
N THR A 46 -0.46 -5.57 8.79
CA THR A 46 -1.66 -5.32 9.60
C THR A 46 -1.52 -5.94 11.00
N ARG A 47 -1.09 -7.20 11.07
CA ARG A 47 -0.92 -7.95 12.32
C ARG A 47 0.04 -7.25 13.26
N VAL A 48 1.21 -6.85 12.78
CA VAL A 48 2.25 -6.22 13.61
C VAL A 48 1.89 -4.80 13.99
N LEU A 49 1.25 -4.02 13.11
CA LEU A 49 0.72 -2.71 13.50
C LEU A 49 -0.33 -2.84 14.61
N ALA A 50 -1.25 -3.79 14.47
CA ALA A 50 -2.28 -4.05 15.48
C ALA A 50 -1.70 -4.58 16.80
N LEU A 51 -0.62 -5.37 16.75
CA LEU A 51 0.12 -5.83 17.92
C LEU A 51 0.63 -4.65 18.76
N HIS A 52 1.06 -3.58 18.09
CA HIS A 52 1.55 -2.35 18.72
C HIS A 52 0.46 -1.30 18.95
N GLY A 53 -0.82 -1.69 18.95
CA GLY A 53 -1.93 -0.81 19.34
C GLY A 53 -2.40 0.19 18.28
N VAL A 54 -1.87 0.12 17.06
CA VAL A 54 -2.32 0.94 15.93
C VAL A 54 -3.74 0.51 15.53
N PHE A 55 -4.62 1.48 15.27
CA PHE A 55 -5.90 1.21 14.62
C PHE A 55 -5.68 1.00 13.11
N VAL A 56 -5.98 -0.19 12.59
CA VAL A 56 -5.70 -0.52 11.19
C VAL A 56 -6.98 -0.67 10.38
N VAL A 57 -7.11 0.15 9.34
CA VAL A 57 -8.09 -0.03 8.28
C VAL A 57 -7.49 -0.91 7.18
N MET A 58 -7.96 -2.15 7.12
CA MET A 58 -7.66 -3.09 6.04
C MET A 58 -8.46 -2.69 4.79
N ALA A 59 -7.78 -2.09 3.82
CA ALA A 59 -8.37 -1.74 2.54
C ALA A 59 -8.20 -2.92 1.56
N VAL A 60 -9.31 -3.59 1.25
CA VAL A 60 -9.30 -4.87 0.53
C VAL A 60 -10.34 -4.90 -0.58
N ARG A 61 -10.04 -5.58 -1.69
CA ARG A 61 -11.02 -5.78 -2.78
C ARG A 61 -12.08 -6.84 -2.44
N ASN A 62 -11.68 -7.92 -1.76
CA ASN A 62 -12.60 -8.98 -1.35
C ASN A 62 -12.89 -8.86 0.15
N MET A 63 -14.09 -8.39 0.48
CA MET A 63 -14.51 -8.15 1.86
C MET A 63 -14.58 -9.44 2.70
N ASP A 64 -14.95 -10.58 2.12
CA ASP A 64 -15.01 -11.84 2.86
C ASP A 64 -13.62 -12.36 3.23
N ALA A 65 -12.67 -12.24 2.31
CA ALA A 65 -11.27 -12.53 2.60
C ALA A 65 -10.73 -11.58 3.69
N GLY A 66 -11.01 -10.28 3.58
CA GLY A 66 -10.62 -9.30 4.60
C GLY A 66 -11.20 -9.59 5.99
N ARG A 67 -12.48 -9.94 6.09
CA ARG A 67 -13.13 -10.32 7.36
C ARG A 67 -12.49 -11.55 7.98
N LYS A 68 -12.25 -12.61 7.19
CA LYS A 68 -11.56 -13.82 7.67
C LYS A 68 -10.15 -13.51 8.19
N THR A 69 -9.41 -12.66 7.48
CA THR A 69 -8.08 -12.22 7.93
C THR A 69 -8.17 -11.40 9.23
N LYS A 70 -9.11 -10.45 9.34
CA LYS A 70 -9.36 -9.71 10.58
C LYS A 70 -9.64 -10.65 11.74
N GLU A 71 -10.54 -11.62 11.57
CA GLU A 71 -10.87 -12.61 12.60
C GLU A 71 -9.64 -13.42 13.05
N ALA A 72 -8.80 -13.84 12.11
CA ALA A 72 -7.56 -14.56 12.42
C ALA A 72 -6.59 -13.69 13.25
N ILE A 73 -6.40 -12.43 12.89
CA ILE A 73 -5.53 -11.50 13.62
C ILE A 73 -6.09 -11.19 15.01
N VAL A 74 -7.40 -10.93 15.13
CA VAL A 74 -8.04 -10.64 16.43
C VAL A 74 -8.00 -11.85 17.36
N LYS A 75 -8.06 -13.08 16.82
CA LYS A 75 -7.90 -14.31 17.62
C LYS A 75 -6.50 -14.41 18.22
N GLU A 76 -5.47 -13.98 17.50
CA GLU A 76 -4.08 -13.95 17.96
C GLU A 76 -3.83 -12.76 18.91
N ILE A 77 -4.44 -11.61 18.63
CA ILE A 77 -4.24 -10.34 19.33
C ILE A 77 -5.62 -9.82 19.77
N PRO A 78 -6.14 -10.22 20.95
CA PRO A 78 -7.52 -9.92 21.35
C PRO A 78 -7.87 -8.43 21.42
N ASN A 79 -6.87 -7.56 21.63
CA ASN A 79 -7.06 -6.10 21.71
C ASN A 79 -6.81 -5.39 20.37
N ALA A 80 -6.60 -6.13 19.28
CA ALA A 80 -6.35 -5.56 17.96
C ALA A 80 -7.56 -4.73 17.50
N LYS A 81 -7.30 -3.47 17.13
CA LYS A 81 -8.32 -2.57 16.60
C LYS A 81 -8.21 -2.53 15.08
N ILE A 82 -9.04 -3.31 14.42
CA ILE A 82 -8.98 -3.50 12.98
C ILE A 82 -10.36 -3.29 12.38
N ASP A 83 -10.44 -2.48 11.33
CA ASP A 83 -11.61 -2.37 10.47
C ASP A 83 -11.30 -2.82 9.05
N VAL A 84 -12.34 -3.23 8.32
CA VAL A 84 -12.21 -3.70 6.94
C VAL A 84 -13.09 -2.81 6.07
N MET A 85 -12.50 -2.26 5.01
CA MET A 85 -13.16 -1.36 4.07
C MET A 85 -12.86 -1.80 2.64
N GLU A 86 -13.87 -1.70 1.78
CA GLU A 86 -13.76 -2.14 0.39
C GLU A 86 -12.94 -1.14 -0.43
N LEU A 87 -11.92 -1.64 -1.13
CA LEU A 87 -11.09 -0.88 -2.06
C LEU A 87 -10.66 -1.74 -3.24
N ASP A 88 -11.12 -1.41 -4.43
CA ASP A 88 -10.58 -1.90 -5.70
C ASP A 88 -9.74 -0.81 -6.38
N LEU A 89 -8.42 -0.97 -6.32
CA LEU A 89 -7.47 -0.02 -6.93
C LEU A 89 -7.52 -0.01 -8.47
N SER A 90 -8.16 -0.99 -9.09
CA SER A 90 -8.36 -1.01 -10.55
C SER A 90 -9.55 -0.15 -11.01
N SER A 91 -10.29 0.45 -10.08
CA SER A 91 -11.45 1.31 -10.34
C SER A 91 -11.28 2.66 -9.65
N MET A 92 -11.11 3.74 -10.40
CA MET A 92 -10.96 5.09 -9.83
C MET A 92 -12.22 5.53 -9.06
N ALA A 93 -13.39 5.03 -9.46
CA ALA A 93 -14.64 5.22 -8.72
C ALA A 93 -14.59 4.53 -7.34
N SER A 94 -14.11 3.28 -7.28
CA SER A 94 -13.92 2.58 -5.99
C SER A 94 -12.94 3.31 -5.08
N VAL A 95 -11.81 3.80 -5.62
CA VAL A 95 -10.82 4.59 -4.86
C VAL A 95 -11.44 5.85 -4.26
N ARG A 96 -12.25 6.58 -5.04
CA ARG A 96 -12.97 7.77 -4.56
C ARG A 96 -13.98 7.43 -3.47
N ASN A 97 -14.76 6.37 -3.65
CA ASN A 97 -15.74 5.93 -2.66
C ASN A 97 -15.07 5.49 -1.35
N PHE A 98 -13.96 4.75 -1.42
CA PHE A 98 -13.18 4.40 -0.24
C PHE A 98 -12.69 5.64 0.51
N ALA A 99 -12.09 6.60 -0.21
CA ALA A 99 -11.58 7.82 0.39
C ALA A 99 -12.70 8.65 1.03
N LEU A 100 -13.84 8.81 0.35
CA LEU A 100 -15.02 9.50 0.87
C LEU A 100 -15.53 8.82 2.15
N ASN A 101 -15.65 7.50 2.16
CA ASN A 101 -16.12 6.74 3.32
C ASN A 101 -15.14 6.89 4.50
N PHE A 102 -13.83 6.83 4.24
CA PHE A 102 -12.82 7.01 5.29
C PHE A 102 -12.85 8.44 5.84
N ILE A 103 -12.90 9.46 4.99
CA ILE A 103 -13.00 10.86 5.42
C ILE A 103 -14.27 11.08 6.25
N SER A 104 -15.40 10.48 5.83
CA SER A 104 -16.69 10.61 6.53
C SER A 104 -16.70 9.93 7.91
N SER A 105 -15.76 9.02 8.18
CA SER A 105 -15.61 8.40 9.51
C SER A 105 -14.95 9.33 10.54
N ASP A 106 -14.39 10.46 10.11
CA ASP A 106 -13.63 11.42 10.93
C ASP A 106 -12.49 10.77 11.75
N LEU A 107 -11.98 9.63 11.26
CA LEU A 107 -10.78 9.00 11.82
C LEU A 107 -9.53 9.80 11.43
N PRO A 108 -8.54 9.92 12.34
CA PRO A 108 -7.23 10.43 11.97
C PRO A 108 -6.53 9.47 10.99
N LEU A 109 -5.54 9.95 10.24
CA LEU A 109 -4.71 9.10 9.39
C LEU A 109 -3.23 9.46 9.55
N ASN A 110 -2.47 8.56 10.15
CA ASN A 110 -1.03 8.73 10.37
C ASN A 110 -0.21 7.96 9.34
N LEU A 111 -0.64 6.75 8.98
CA LEU A 111 0.12 5.84 8.11
C LEU A 111 -0.71 5.44 6.90
N LEU A 112 -0.24 5.74 5.69
CA LEU A 112 -0.82 5.23 4.45
C LEU A 112 0.15 4.25 3.81
N ILE A 113 -0.18 2.96 3.85
CA ILE A 113 0.65 1.88 3.33
C ILE A 113 0.03 1.35 2.03
N ASN A 114 0.53 1.90 0.92
CA ASN A 114 0.20 1.51 -0.45
C ASN A 114 0.94 0.19 -0.79
N ASN A 115 0.44 -0.91 -0.22
CA ASN A 115 1.04 -2.25 -0.31
C ASN A 115 0.49 -3.09 -1.48
N ALA A 116 -0.79 -2.95 -1.81
CA ALA A 116 -1.44 -3.78 -2.80
C ALA A 116 -0.70 -3.83 -4.15
N GLY A 117 -0.77 -4.97 -4.81
CA GLY A 117 -0.30 -5.06 -6.18
C GLY A 117 -0.55 -6.43 -6.77
N ILE A 118 -0.69 -6.44 -8.09
CA ILE A 118 -0.77 -7.65 -8.89
C ILE A 118 0.51 -7.82 -9.69
N MET A 119 0.80 -9.06 -10.08
CA MET A 119 1.95 -9.42 -10.89
C MET A 119 1.53 -10.49 -11.89
N ASN A 120 2.06 -10.41 -13.10
CA ASN A 120 1.84 -11.37 -14.19
C ASN A 120 0.38 -11.65 -14.63
N PRO A 121 -0.56 -10.68 -14.64
CA PRO A 121 -1.80 -10.88 -15.38
C PRO A 121 -1.53 -10.92 -16.90
N PRO A 122 -2.42 -11.55 -17.70
CA PRO A 122 -2.49 -11.27 -19.13
C PRO A 122 -2.81 -9.78 -19.36
N PHE A 123 -2.60 -9.29 -20.59
CA PHE A 123 -3.03 -7.94 -20.93
C PHE A 123 -4.54 -7.81 -20.70
N MET A 124 -4.91 -6.84 -19.86
CA MET A 124 -6.29 -6.52 -19.55
C MET A 124 -6.38 -5.03 -19.26
N LEU A 125 -7.54 -4.45 -19.59
CA LEU A 125 -7.88 -3.10 -19.20
C LEU A 125 -8.68 -3.13 -17.90
N SER A 126 -8.46 -2.13 -17.07
CA SER A 126 -9.26 -1.84 -15.88
C SER A 126 -10.62 -1.26 -16.28
N GLN A 127 -11.50 -1.03 -15.29
CA GLN A 127 -12.81 -0.41 -15.53
C GLN A 127 -12.69 1.01 -16.13
N ASP A 128 -11.56 1.67 -15.92
CA ASP A 128 -11.25 3.01 -16.41
C ASP A 128 -10.48 2.98 -17.75
N ASN A 129 -10.46 1.84 -18.45
CA ASN A 129 -9.74 1.65 -19.72
C ASN A 129 -8.23 1.93 -19.64
N ILE A 130 -7.59 1.52 -18.53
CA ILE A 130 -6.13 1.62 -18.35
C ILE A 130 -5.57 0.22 -18.14
N GLU A 131 -4.39 -0.07 -18.69
CA GLU A 131 -3.69 -1.34 -18.47
C GLU A 131 -3.63 -1.70 -16.99
N LEU A 132 -4.04 -2.92 -16.67
CA LEU A 132 -4.43 -3.32 -15.33
C LEU A 132 -3.29 -3.25 -14.29
N LEU A 133 -2.05 -3.59 -14.66
CA LEU A 133 -0.90 -3.46 -13.75
C LEU A 133 -0.66 -2.00 -13.39
N PHE A 134 -0.65 -1.10 -14.37
CA PHE A 134 -0.43 0.32 -14.13
C PHE A 134 -1.60 0.96 -13.36
N ALA A 135 -2.84 0.61 -13.72
CA ALA A 135 -4.03 1.05 -13.01
C ALA A 135 -3.99 0.65 -11.53
N THR A 136 -3.78 -0.64 -11.26
CA THR A 136 -3.86 -1.20 -9.90
C THR A 136 -2.65 -0.86 -9.04
N ASN A 137 -1.43 -1.06 -9.55
CA ASN A 137 -0.22 -0.98 -8.74
C ASN A 137 0.21 0.48 -8.49
N HIS A 138 -0.14 1.39 -9.41
CA HIS A 138 0.32 2.78 -9.39
C HIS A 138 -0.83 3.79 -9.35
N LEU A 139 -1.67 3.88 -10.38
CA LEU A 139 -2.63 4.99 -10.49
C LEU A 139 -3.69 4.99 -9.37
N GLY A 140 -4.19 3.82 -8.99
CA GLY A 140 -5.13 3.70 -7.86
C GLY A 140 -4.51 4.21 -6.56
N HIS A 141 -3.25 3.86 -6.29
CA HIS A 141 -2.52 4.35 -5.11
C HIS A 141 -2.17 5.83 -5.20
N PHE A 142 -1.81 6.30 -6.38
CA PHE A 142 -1.56 7.72 -6.64
C PHE A 142 -2.82 8.53 -6.31
N LEU A 143 -3.98 8.14 -6.86
CA LEU A 143 -5.24 8.80 -6.58
C LEU A 143 -5.60 8.72 -5.10
N LEU A 144 -5.50 7.53 -4.48
CA LEU A 144 -5.80 7.33 -3.06
C LEU A 144 -4.98 8.26 -2.17
N THR A 145 -3.67 8.35 -2.43
CA THR A 145 -2.75 9.21 -1.68
C THR A 145 -3.15 10.68 -1.81
N ASN A 146 -3.44 11.15 -3.03
CA ASN A 146 -3.83 12.53 -3.25
C ASN A 146 -5.16 12.87 -2.55
N LEU A 147 -6.14 11.96 -2.56
CA LEU A 147 -7.44 12.16 -1.91
C LEU A 147 -7.34 12.21 -0.38
N LEU A 148 -6.43 11.45 0.21
CA LEU A 148 -6.27 11.35 1.67
C LEU A 148 -5.21 12.30 2.24
N LEU A 149 -4.46 13.00 1.38
CA LEU A 149 -3.31 13.82 1.79
C LEU A 149 -3.70 14.93 2.78
N GLU A 150 -4.83 15.62 2.53
CA GLU A 150 -5.28 16.67 3.44
C GLU A 150 -5.72 16.13 4.81
N THR A 151 -6.32 14.94 4.85
CA THR A 151 -6.63 14.24 6.11
C THR A 151 -5.35 13.93 6.88
N MET A 152 -4.31 13.41 6.20
CA MET A 152 -3.01 13.16 6.84
C MET A 152 -2.37 14.43 7.38
N LYS A 153 -2.39 15.52 6.60
CA LYS A 153 -1.87 16.83 7.06
C LYS A 153 -2.66 17.38 8.24
N LYS A 154 -4.00 17.27 8.23
CA LYS A 154 -4.86 17.65 9.35
C LYS A 154 -4.48 16.86 10.60
N THR A 155 -4.44 15.53 10.50
CA THR A 155 -4.03 14.65 11.60
C THR A 155 -2.65 15.02 12.14
N SER A 156 -1.69 15.30 11.25
CA SER A 156 -0.34 15.66 11.67
C SER A 156 -0.31 16.96 12.48
N ARG A 157 -1.02 18.00 12.02
CA ARG A 157 -1.15 19.27 12.74
C ARG A 157 -1.87 19.13 14.09
N GLU A 158 -2.92 18.32 14.15
CA GLU A 158 -3.74 18.17 15.37
C GLU A 158 -3.08 17.29 16.44
N SER A 159 -2.29 16.30 16.02
CA SER A 159 -1.65 15.35 16.93
C SER A 159 -0.19 15.66 17.25
N ASP A 160 0.42 16.64 16.57
CA ASP A 160 1.87 16.92 16.62
C ASP A 160 2.73 15.67 16.32
N LYS A 161 2.24 14.82 15.41
CA LYS A 161 2.91 13.61 14.95
C LYS A 161 2.99 13.61 13.43
N GLU A 162 4.18 13.39 12.88
CA GLU A 162 4.37 13.32 11.43
C GLU A 162 3.63 12.11 10.83
N GLY A 163 2.97 12.34 9.68
CA GLY A 163 2.38 11.27 8.88
C GLY A 163 3.42 10.60 7.98
N ARG A 164 3.17 9.36 7.55
CA ARG A 164 4.03 8.66 6.60
C ARG A 164 3.21 7.98 5.50
N VAL A 165 3.62 8.22 4.26
CA VAL A 165 3.14 7.49 3.07
C VAL A 165 4.21 6.48 2.66
N ILE A 166 3.84 5.21 2.53
CA ILE A 166 4.73 4.11 2.16
C ILE A 166 4.22 3.50 0.85
N ASN A 167 5.01 3.61 -0.21
CA ASN A 167 4.74 2.94 -1.49
C ASN A 167 5.56 1.66 -1.58
N VAL A 168 4.90 0.49 -1.55
CA VAL A 168 5.60 -0.80 -1.68
C VAL A 168 5.99 -1.02 -3.14
N ALA A 169 7.29 -0.89 -3.40
CA ALA A 169 7.91 -1.14 -4.69
C ALA A 169 8.32 -2.62 -4.85
N SER A 170 9.32 -2.89 -5.69
CA SER A 170 9.91 -4.22 -5.90
C SER A 170 11.24 -4.06 -6.62
N GLU A 171 12.19 -4.97 -6.45
CA GLU A 171 13.40 -5.03 -7.31
C GLU A 171 13.04 -5.23 -8.80
N GLY A 172 11.81 -5.69 -9.10
CA GLY A 172 11.27 -5.72 -10.45
C GLY A 172 11.23 -4.34 -11.15
N HIS A 173 11.32 -3.23 -10.41
CA HIS A 173 11.45 -1.89 -11.00
C HIS A 173 12.69 -1.71 -11.88
N ARG A 174 13.69 -2.60 -11.76
CA ARG A 174 14.89 -2.61 -12.62
C ARG A 174 14.64 -3.26 -13.98
N VAL A 175 13.58 -4.06 -14.11
CA VAL A 175 13.19 -4.75 -15.34
C VAL A 175 12.04 -3.97 -15.98
N VAL A 176 12.38 -2.82 -16.55
CA VAL A 176 11.43 -1.90 -17.22
C VAL A 176 11.62 -1.93 -18.73
N TYR A 177 10.71 -1.31 -19.47
CA TYR A 177 10.95 -0.99 -20.87
C TYR A 177 12.17 -0.07 -21.01
N PRO A 178 12.91 -0.10 -22.14
CA PRO A 178 14.03 0.81 -22.39
C PRO A 178 13.67 2.29 -22.22
N GLU A 179 12.43 2.66 -22.52
CA GLU A 179 11.91 4.02 -22.40
C GLU A 179 11.50 4.40 -20.95
N GLY A 180 11.56 3.45 -20.01
CA GLY A 180 11.04 3.63 -18.65
C GLY A 180 9.52 3.48 -18.58
N ILE A 181 8.81 4.55 -18.22
CA ILE A 181 7.34 4.58 -18.20
C ILE A 181 6.82 5.00 -19.57
N ARG A 182 6.01 4.15 -20.20
CA ARG A 182 5.50 4.37 -21.56
C ARG A 182 4.08 4.98 -21.52
N TYR A 183 3.96 6.25 -21.13
CA TYR A 183 2.66 6.92 -20.93
C TYR A 183 1.75 6.83 -22.16
N GLU A 184 2.28 7.09 -23.36
CA GLU A 184 1.52 7.10 -24.62
C GLU A 184 1.17 5.69 -25.11
N LYS A 185 1.85 4.67 -24.58
CA LYS A 185 1.69 3.26 -24.99
C LYS A 185 1.25 2.39 -23.81
N ILE A 186 0.67 2.99 -22.78
CA ILE A 186 0.32 2.26 -21.56
C ILE A 186 -0.71 1.17 -21.84
N ASN A 187 -1.62 1.41 -22.79
CA ASN A 187 -2.68 0.50 -23.23
C ASN A 187 -2.34 -0.27 -24.52
N ASP A 188 -1.09 -0.23 -24.99
CA ASP A 188 -0.70 -0.90 -26.23
C ASP A 188 -0.52 -2.41 -26.01
N GLU A 189 -1.55 -3.19 -26.35
CA GLU A 189 -1.56 -4.65 -26.24
C GLU A 189 -0.45 -5.32 -27.06
N LEU A 190 -0.16 -4.82 -28.27
CA LEU A 190 0.80 -5.45 -29.18
C LEU A 190 2.24 -5.40 -28.65
N SER A 191 2.56 -4.37 -27.85
CA SER A 191 3.88 -4.23 -27.23
C SER A 191 3.90 -4.55 -25.75
N PHE A 192 2.80 -5.09 -25.20
CA PHE A 192 2.70 -5.48 -23.80
C PHE A 192 3.67 -6.60 -23.48
N LYS A 193 4.53 -6.36 -22.47
CA LYS A 193 5.39 -7.36 -21.87
C LYS A 193 5.14 -7.40 -20.39
N SER A 194 4.58 -8.49 -19.87
CA SER A 194 4.09 -8.57 -18.49
C SER A 194 5.15 -8.16 -17.43
N LEU A 195 6.41 -8.63 -17.58
CA LEU A 195 7.51 -8.20 -16.71
C LEU A 195 7.84 -6.71 -16.83
N GLY A 196 7.87 -6.16 -18.05
CA GLY A 196 8.12 -4.74 -18.29
C GLY A 196 6.99 -3.85 -17.78
N ALA A 197 5.74 -4.28 -17.95
CA ALA A 197 4.54 -3.62 -17.43
C ALA A 197 4.50 -3.60 -15.89
N TYR A 198 4.84 -4.73 -15.26
CA TYR A 198 5.00 -4.80 -13.82
C TYR A 198 6.15 -3.89 -13.35
N GLY A 199 7.31 -3.98 -13.99
CA GLY A 199 8.47 -3.17 -13.68
C GLY A 199 8.18 -1.66 -13.76
N GLN A 200 7.53 -1.18 -14.82
CA GLN A 200 7.21 0.25 -14.95
C GLN A 200 6.23 0.70 -13.85
N SER A 201 5.29 -0.15 -13.45
CA SER A 201 4.35 0.17 -12.36
C SER A 201 5.08 0.32 -11.02
N LYS A 202 6.11 -0.50 -10.77
CA LYS A 202 6.94 -0.42 -9.56
C LYS A 202 7.96 0.70 -9.61
N LEU A 203 8.48 1.04 -10.79
CA LEU A 203 9.26 2.26 -11.01
C LEU A 203 8.43 3.51 -10.71
N ALA A 204 7.19 3.56 -11.18
CA ALA A 204 6.28 4.67 -10.93
C ALA A 204 6.00 4.88 -9.42
N ASN A 205 5.93 3.80 -8.62
CA ASN A 205 5.83 3.90 -7.16
C ASN A 205 7.06 4.53 -6.50
N ILE A 206 8.27 4.25 -7.00
CA ILE A 206 9.52 4.88 -6.52
C ILE A 206 9.54 6.37 -6.88
N LEU A 207 9.21 6.71 -8.13
CA LEU A 207 9.16 8.10 -8.58
C LEU A 207 8.11 8.90 -7.80
N HIS A 208 6.96 8.30 -7.52
CA HIS A 208 5.93 8.91 -6.69
C HIS A 208 6.40 9.16 -5.25
N ALA A 209 7.08 8.20 -4.63
CA ALA A 209 7.62 8.39 -3.28
C ALA A 209 8.65 9.54 -3.23
N ASN A 210 9.55 9.60 -4.21
CA ASN A 210 10.54 10.68 -4.32
C ASN A 210 9.88 12.05 -4.51
N GLU A 211 8.86 12.13 -5.37
CA GLU A 211 8.18 13.39 -5.63
C GLU A 211 7.31 13.85 -4.45
N LEU A 212 6.70 12.93 -3.70
CA LEU A 212 6.01 13.25 -2.44
C LEU A 212 7.00 13.84 -1.43
N ALA A 213 8.16 13.20 -1.23
CA ALA A 213 9.19 13.68 -0.30
C ALA A 213 9.80 15.03 -0.69
N ARG A 214 9.78 15.38 -1.99
CA ARG A 214 10.24 16.70 -2.47
C ARG A 214 9.20 17.80 -2.24
N ARG A 215 7.90 17.46 -2.22
CA ARG A 215 6.79 18.42 -2.17
C ARG A 215 6.25 18.67 -0.77
N LEU A 216 6.38 17.69 0.14
CA LEU A 216 5.91 17.73 1.52
C LEU A 216 7.07 18.11 2.44
#